data_AF-A0A4Y2JV49-F1
#
_entry.id   AF-A0A4Y2JV49-F1
#
_cell.length_a   1.000
_cell.length_b   1.000
_cell.length_c   1.000
_cell.angle_alpha   90.00
_cell.angle_beta   90.00
_cell.angle_gamma   90.00
#
_symmetry.space_group_name_H-M   'P 1'
#
loop_
_entity.id
_entity.type
_entity.pdbx_description
1 polymer ?
#
loop_
_entity_poly.entity_id
_entity_poly.type
_entity_poly.pdbx_seq_one_letter_code
_entity_poly.pdbx_strand_id
1 'polypeptide(L)'
;MVCNPASIDCYYSNCEICPGINEIKEIMEEGLEKHLTETVTFRQWVSVDRCNLETLKKSADEFVDIFCRDLKVLLCHDFIAKQQSAFMANTKESLSESEVAVVCDFSENSGFVLQD
;
A
#
# COMPACT_ATOMS: atom_id res chain seq x y z
N MET A 1 -7.78 9.08 6.52
CA MET A 1 -8.01 7.61 6.56
C MET A 1 -8.07 7.05 7.97
N VAL A 2 -7.06 7.27 8.81
CA VAL A 2 -7.03 6.77 10.20
C VAL A 2 -7.31 7.88 11.21
N CYS A 3 -7.71 7.50 12.42
CA CYS A 3 -7.87 8.42 13.54
C CYS A 3 -6.52 9.03 13.99
N ASN A 4 -6.58 10.11 14.77
CA ASN A 4 -5.42 10.68 15.45
C ASN A 4 -5.71 10.85 16.96
N PRO A 5 -5.08 10.07 17.85
CA PRO A 5 -4.07 9.03 17.57
C PRO A 5 -4.69 7.79 16.89
N ALA A 6 -3.90 7.11 16.06
CA ALA A 6 -4.35 5.90 15.36
C ALA A 6 -4.25 4.67 16.27
N SER A 7 -5.30 3.84 16.29
CA SER A 7 -5.27 2.50 16.87
C SER A 7 -4.89 1.45 15.82
N ILE A 8 -4.57 0.22 16.27
CA ILE A 8 -4.34 -0.92 15.36
C ILE A 8 -5.57 -1.14 14.46
N ASP A 9 -6.78 -1.06 15.02
CA ASP A 9 -8.03 -1.25 14.27
C ASP A 9 -8.21 -0.28 13.11
N CYS A 10 -7.62 0.91 13.20
CA CYS A 10 -7.63 1.89 12.10
C CYS A 10 -6.92 1.35 10.85
N TYR A 11 -5.83 0.61 11.04
CA TYR A 11 -5.01 0.07 9.94
C TYR A 11 -5.57 -1.23 9.33
N TYR A 12 -6.40 -1.95 10.08
CA TYR A 12 -7.05 -3.18 9.64
C TYR A 12 -8.49 -2.97 9.17
N SER A 13 -8.93 -1.71 9.01
CA SER A 13 -10.31 -1.36 8.62
C SER A 13 -11.39 -1.88 9.59
N ASN A 14 -11.05 -2.06 10.87
CA ASN A 14 -11.98 -2.49 11.92
C ASN A 14 -12.49 -1.31 12.77
N CYS A 15 -11.99 -0.10 12.52
CA CYS A 15 -12.37 1.09 13.27
C CYS A 15 -13.63 1.76 12.69
N GLU A 16 -14.70 1.83 13.50
CA GLU A 16 -15.99 2.42 13.10
C GLU A 16 -15.97 3.96 12.99
N ILE A 17 -15.01 4.61 13.66
CA ILE A 17 -14.92 6.08 13.74
C ILE A 17 -13.84 6.67 12.82
N CYS A 18 -13.17 5.83 12.03
CA CYS A 18 -12.20 6.33 11.06
C CYS A 18 -12.89 7.21 10.02
N PRO A 19 -12.26 8.32 9.58
CA PRO A 19 -12.75 9.09 8.44
C PRO A 19 -12.83 8.23 7.16
N GLY A 20 -12.13 7.10 7.13
CA GLY A 20 -12.29 6.06 6.12
C GLY A 20 -11.67 6.45 4.79
N ILE A 21 -12.17 5.82 3.73
CA ILE A 21 -11.72 6.05 2.34
C ILE A 21 -12.63 7.02 1.57
N ASN A 22 -13.84 7.29 2.08
CA ASN A 22 -14.89 7.96 1.31
C ASN A 22 -14.51 9.39 0.94
N GLU A 23 -13.91 10.14 1.88
CA GLU A 23 -13.42 11.50 1.60
C GLU A 23 -12.38 11.52 0.46
N ILE A 24 -11.48 10.52 0.43
CA ILE A 24 -10.49 10.39 -0.66
C ILE A 24 -11.18 10.04 -1.98
N LYS A 25 -12.16 9.13 -1.93
CA LYS A 25 -12.94 8.75 -3.10
C LYS A 25 -13.62 9.97 -3.72
N GLU A 26 -14.33 10.76 -2.91
CA GLU A 26 -14.99 12.00 -3.33
C GLU A 26 -14.00 13.01 -3.93
N ILE A 27 -12.87 13.26 -3.27
CA ILE A 27 -11.83 14.17 -3.79
C ILE A 27 -11.32 13.71 -5.17
N MET A 28 -11.16 12.40 -5.38
CA MET A 28 -10.70 11.87 -6.66
C MET A 28 -11.77 11.98 -7.74
N GLU A 29 -13.01 11.62 -7.43
CA GLU A 29 -14.15 11.73 -8.35
C GLU A 29 -14.35 13.19 -8.79
N GLU A 30 -14.43 14.12 -7.84
CA GLU A 30 -14.54 15.56 -8.11
C GLU A 30 -13.37 16.08 -8.96
N GLY A 31 -12.14 15.63 -8.65
CA GLY A 31 -10.95 16.01 -9.40
C GLY A 31 -11.01 15.54 -10.85
N LEU A 32 -11.37 14.27 -11.08
CA LEU A 32 -11.46 13.69 -12.41
C LEU A 32 -12.62 14.30 -13.22
N GLU A 33 -13.77 14.52 -12.60
CA GLU A 33 -14.94 15.16 -13.23
C GLU A 33 -14.63 16.60 -13.63
N LYS A 34 -14.02 17.39 -12.73
CA LYS A 34 -13.61 18.78 -13.02
C LYS A 34 -12.68 18.88 -14.22
N HIS A 35 -11.87 17.86 -14.45
CA HIS A 35 -10.94 17.77 -15.58
C HIS A 35 -11.51 17.04 -16.80
N LEU A 36 -12.80 16.66 -16.79
CA LEU A 36 -13.46 15.88 -17.84
C LEU A 36 -12.65 14.62 -18.21
N THR A 37 -12.04 14.00 -17.21
CA THR A 37 -11.19 12.82 -17.40
C THR A 37 -12.08 11.59 -17.46
N GLU A 38 -12.35 11.10 -18.66
CA GLU A 38 -13.16 9.87 -18.84
C GLU A 38 -12.35 8.59 -18.57
N THR A 39 -11.04 8.63 -18.85
CA THR A 39 -10.15 7.46 -18.71
C THR A 39 -8.82 7.82 -18.07
N VAL A 40 -8.32 6.91 -17.24
CA VAL A 40 -7.03 7.03 -16.56
C VAL A 40 -6.11 5.92 -17.03
N THR A 41 -4.86 6.29 -17.34
CA THR A 41 -3.80 5.33 -17.70
C THR A 41 -2.80 5.25 -16.56
N PHE A 42 -2.56 4.05 -16.05
CA PHE A 42 -1.68 3.81 -14.90
C PHE A 42 -0.96 2.46 -15.02
N ARG A 43 0.08 2.24 -14.21
CA ARG A 43 0.79 0.95 -14.16
C ARG A 43 0.41 0.20 -12.90
N GLN A 44 0.14 -1.11 -13.02
CA GLN A 44 -0.22 -1.97 -11.90
C GLN A 44 0.48 -3.32 -12.01
N TRP A 45 0.95 -3.84 -10.87
CA TRP A 45 1.40 -5.23 -10.77
C TRP A 45 0.19 -6.16 -10.84
N VAL A 46 0.16 -7.04 -11.83
CA VAL A 46 -0.88 -8.05 -12.02
C VAL A 46 -0.24 -9.42 -11.84
N SER A 47 -0.85 -10.25 -11.01
CA SER A 47 -0.38 -11.61 -10.71
C SER A 47 -1.28 -12.64 -11.37
N VAL A 48 -1.05 -12.90 -12.66
CA VAL A 48 -1.66 -14.03 -13.39
C VAL A 48 -0.52 -14.96 -13.81
N ASP A 49 -0.34 -16.06 -13.09
CA ASP A 49 0.80 -17.03 -13.15
C ASP A 49 2.20 -16.47 -12.82
N ARG A 50 2.53 -15.25 -13.29
CA ARG A 50 3.73 -14.48 -12.97
C ARG A 50 3.33 -13.05 -12.58
N CYS A 51 4.19 -12.37 -11.83
CA CYS A 51 3.98 -10.97 -11.45
C CYS A 51 4.52 -10.06 -12.57
N ASN A 52 3.64 -9.36 -13.28
CA ASN A 52 4.01 -8.45 -14.36
C ASN A 52 3.52 -7.03 -14.06
N LEU A 53 4.33 -6.02 -14.41
CA LEU A 53 3.91 -4.63 -14.35
C LEU A 53 3.25 -4.24 -15.67
N GLU A 54 1.94 -4.11 -15.68
CA GLU A 54 1.16 -3.81 -16.88
C GLU A 54 0.71 -2.35 -16.90
N THR A 55 0.63 -1.77 -18.10
CA THR A 55 -0.03 -0.46 -18.30
C THR A 55 -1.50 -0.69 -18.57
N LEU A 56 -2.36 -0.24 -17.67
CA LEU A 56 -3.80 -0.35 -17.76
C LEU A 56 -4.41 0.99 -18.16
N LYS A 57 -5.48 0.93 -18.95
CA LYS A 57 -6.36 2.06 -19.23
C LYS A 57 -7.76 1.69 -18.76
N LYS A 58 -8.31 2.47 -17.84
CA LYS A 58 -9.61 2.24 -17.18
C LYS A 58 -10.47 3.49 -17.23
N SER A 59 -11.78 3.35 -17.05
CA SER A 59 -12.62 4.54 -16.82
C SER A 59 -12.19 5.24 -15.53
N ALA A 60 -12.53 6.53 -15.39
CA ALA A 60 -12.30 7.25 -14.14
C ALA A 60 -12.91 6.53 -12.93
N ASP A 61 -14.17 6.10 -13.04
CA ASP A 61 -14.87 5.37 -11.97
C ASP A 61 -14.16 4.06 -11.59
N GLU A 62 -13.78 3.26 -12.59
CA GLU A 62 -13.04 2.01 -12.36
C GLU A 62 -11.68 2.27 -11.70
N PHE A 63 -10.99 3.33 -12.11
CA PHE A 63 -9.71 3.70 -11.53
C PHE A 63 -9.84 4.11 -10.06
N VAL A 64 -10.85 4.92 -9.72
CA VAL A 64 -11.11 5.33 -8.33
C VAL A 64 -11.39 4.12 -7.46
N ASP A 65 -12.22 3.18 -7.92
CA ASP A 65 -12.52 1.97 -7.18
C ASP A 65 -11.28 1.09 -6.96
N ILE A 66 -10.46 0.91 -8.00
CA ILE A 66 -9.17 0.19 -7.91
C ILE A 66 -8.25 0.87 -6.89
N PHE A 67 -8.10 2.19 -6.98
CA PHE A 67 -7.24 2.95 -6.10
C PHE A 67 -7.70 2.84 -4.64
N CYS A 68 -8.98 3.04 -4.37
CA CYS A 68 -9.55 2.97 -3.02
C CYS A 68 -9.42 1.57 -2.42
N ARG A 69 -9.60 0.51 -3.22
CA ARG A 69 -9.39 -0.88 -2.80
C ARG A 69 -7.93 -1.11 -2.42
N ASP A 70 -7.00 -0.74 -3.30
CA ASP A 70 -5.57 -1.02 -3.11
C ASP A 70 -4.98 -0.18 -1.97
N LEU A 71 -5.49 1.05 -1.77
CA LEU A 71 -5.08 1.92 -0.65
C LEU A 71 -5.47 1.34 0.72
N LYS A 72 -6.61 0.64 0.83
CA LYS A 72 -6.99 -0.08 2.07
C LYS A 72 -6.00 -1.21 2.39
N VAL A 73 -5.54 -1.93 1.38
CA VAL A 73 -4.53 -2.98 1.55
C VAL A 73 -3.20 -2.38 2.00
N LEU A 74 -2.78 -1.28 1.38
CA LEU A 74 -1.55 -0.57 1.73
C LEU A 74 -1.56 -0.02 3.16
N LEU A 75 -2.73 0.34 3.68
CA LEU A 75 -2.84 0.83 5.05
C LEU A 75 -2.41 -0.22 6.08
N CYS A 76 -2.81 -1.48 5.89
CA CYS A 76 -2.36 -2.58 6.73
C CYS A 76 -0.84 -2.79 6.61
N HIS A 77 -0.32 -2.71 5.37
CA HIS A 77 1.11 -2.83 5.11
C HIS A 77 1.94 -1.73 5.81
N ASP A 78 1.47 -0.48 5.81
CA ASP A 78 2.12 0.64 6.51
C ASP A 78 2.28 0.36 8.02
N PHE A 79 1.23 -0.18 8.65
CA PHE A 79 1.30 -0.59 10.06
C PHE A 79 2.34 -1.69 10.27
N ILE A 80 2.29 -2.77 9.49
CA ILE A 80 3.22 -3.89 9.63
C ILE A 80 4.67 -3.40 9.45
N ALA A 81 4.94 -2.59 8.43
CA ALA A 81 6.27 -2.05 8.16
C ALA A 81 6.80 -1.20 9.33
N LYS A 82 5.95 -0.37 9.95
CA LYS A 82 6.30 0.42 11.15
C LYS A 82 6.60 -0.46 12.35
N GLN A 83 5.77 -1.48 12.61
CA GLN A 83 5.98 -2.40 13.72
C GLN A 83 7.24 -3.25 13.54
N GLN A 84 7.49 -3.74 12.32
CA GLN A 84 8.73 -4.46 11.98
C GLN A 84 9.96 -3.57 12.17
N SER A 85 9.88 -2.30 11.73
CA SER A 85 10.98 -1.34 11.91
C SER A 85 11.27 -1.05 13.37
N ALA A 86 10.22 -0.82 14.18
CA ALA A 86 10.36 -0.59 15.62
C ALA A 86 10.93 -1.82 16.35
N PHE A 87 10.43 -3.01 16.02
CA PHE A 87 10.94 -4.26 16.57
C PHE A 87 12.41 -4.48 16.22
N MET A 88 12.80 -4.21 14.97
CA MET A 88 14.19 -4.34 14.53
C MET A 88 15.10 -3.35 15.24
N ALA A 89 14.67 -2.10 15.43
CA ALA A 89 15.43 -1.09 16.17
C ALA A 89 15.68 -1.54 17.61
N ASN A 90 14.62 -1.95 18.32
CA ASN A 90 14.73 -2.46 19.69
C ASN A 90 15.61 -3.72 19.77
N THR A 91 15.46 -4.65 18.82
CA THR A 91 16.28 -5.87 18.75
C THR A 91 17.76 -5.50 18.66
N LYS A 92 18.12 -4.57 17.76
CA LYS A 92 19.51 -4.11 17.57
C LYS A 92 20.09 -3.48 18.83
N GLU A 93 19.30 -2.72 19.58
CA GLU A 93 19.72 -2.12 20.85
C GLU A 93 19.93 -3.15 21.96
N SER A 94 19.19 -4.27 21.93
CA SER A 94 19.27 -5.33 22.94
C SER A 94 20.30 -6.43 22.66
N LEU A 95 20.96 -6.44 21.49
CA LEU A 95 21.93 -7.48 21.13
C LEU A 95 23.16 -7.43 22.03
N SER A 96 23.58 -8.59 22.53
CA SER A 96 24.89 -8.75 23.18
C SER A 96 26.01 -8.87 22.14
N GLU A 97 27.27 -8.68 22.57
CA GLU A 97 28.45 -8.71 21.69
C GLU A 97 28.62 -10.04 20.92
N SER A 98 28.07 -11.14 21.43
CA SER A 98 28.13 -12.48 20.82
C SER A 98 26.91 -12.83 19.95
N GLU A 99 25.92 -11.94 19.86
CA GLU A 99 24.69 -12.20 19.12
C GLU A 99 24.67 -11.43 17.79
N VAL A 100 23.97 -12.01 16.81
CA VAL A 100 23.75 -11.39 15.50
C VAL A 100 22.29 -11.52 15.13
N ALA A 101 21.71 -10.45 14.59
CA ALA A 101 20.37 -10.48 14.01
C ALA A 101 20.47 -10.81 12.51
N VAL A 102 19.82 -11.89 12.09
CA VAL A 102 19.70 -12.26 10.67
C VAL A 102 18.32 -11.84 10.19
N VAL A 103 18.28 -10.99 9.17
CA VAL A 103 17.05 -10.52 8.53
C VAL A 103 16.93 -11.20 7.18
N CYS A 104 15.89 -12.00 7.02
CA CYS A 104 15.55 -12.62 5.74
C CYS A 104 14.44 -11.81 5.08
N ASP A 105 14.67 -11.35 3.85
CA ASP A 105 13.63 -10.82 2.99
C ASP A 105 13.10 -11.96 2.12
N PHE A 106 11.83 -12.33 2.32
CA PHE A 106 11.14 -13.35 1.53
C PHE A 106 10.39 -12.76 0.33
N SER A 107 10.63 -11.49 -0.01
CA SER A 107 10.07 -10.92 -1.23
C SER A 107 10.69 -11.60 -2.45
N GLU A 108 9.92 -12.49 -3.08
CA GLU A 108 10.24 -13.12 -4.38
C GLU A 108 10.19 -12.11 -5.53
N ASN A 109 10.85 -10.95 -5.41
CA ASN A 109 10.91 -9.98 -6.48
C ASN A 109 12.04 -10.35 -7.46
N SER A 110 11.86 -11.48 -8.15
CA SER A 110 12.75 -11.95 -9.22
C SER A 110 12.43 -11.22 -10.52
N GLY A 111 12.84 -9.96 -10.63
CA GLY A 111 12.78 -9.20 -11.88
C GLY A 111 14.14 -9.15 -12.56
N PHE A 112 14.41 -10.05 -13.50
CA PHE A 112 15.59 -9.95 -14.36
C PHE A 112 15.38 -8.79 -15.36
N VAL A 113 16.21 -7.75 -15.27
CA VAL A 113 16.23 -6.64 -16.23
C VAL A 113 17.42 -6.85 -17.17
N LEU A 114 17.16 -7.22 -18.42
CA LEU A 114 18.14 -7.04 -19.48
C LEU A 114 18.23 -5.56 -19.78
N GLN A 115 19.41 -4.99 -19.55
CA GLN A 115 19.77 -3.69 -20.11
C GLN A 115 20.35 -3.94 -21.50
N ASP A 116 19.72 -3.37 -22.53
CA ASP A 116 20.33 -3.23 -23.86
C ASP A 116 21.50 -2.23 -23.81
#